data_AF-A0A6B9F3N1-F1
#
_entry.id   AF-A0A6B9F3N1-F1
#
_cell.length_a   1.000
_cell.length_b   1.000
_cell.length_c   1.000
_cell.angle_alpha   90.00
_cell.angle_beta   90.00
_cell.angle_gamma   90.00
#
_symmetry.space_group_name_H-M   'P 1'
#
loop_
_entity.id
_entity.type
_entity.pdbx_description
1 polymer ?
#
loop_
_entity_poly.entity_id
_entity_poly.type
_entity_poly.pdbx_seq_one_letter_code
_entity_poly.pdbx_strand_id
1 'polypeptide(L)'
;MTDNADTDVPPDATAHACERCGRPFADEEYLALHRGLDHPGDLSATERAAFDDAREREEEKLQRFRLLALGALVVLYFGFLMTYAVVT
;
A
#
# COMPACT_ATOMS: atom_id res chain seq x y z
N MET A 1 -9.60 7.35 -19.51
CA MET A 1 -10.50 7.79 -18.43
C MET A 1 -9.79 7.40 -17.15
N THR A 2 -9.08 8.34 -16.54
CA THR A 2 -8.32 8.11 -15.31
C THR A 2 -9.33 7.99 -14.16
N ASP A 3 -9.43 6.79 -13.59
CA ASP A 3 -10.23 6.51 -12.41
C ASP A 3 -9.69 7.37 -11.25
N ASN A 4 -10.51 8.27 -10.71
CA ASN A 4 -10.25 9.02 -9.48
C ASN A 4 -10.40 8.11 -8.24
N ALA A 5 -9.95 6.86 -8.32
CA ALA A 5 -10.15 5.87 -7.26
C ALA A 5 -9.37 6.21 -5.97
N ASP A 6 -8.34 7.06 -6.06
CA ASP A 6 -7.54 7.50 -4.91
C ASP A 6 -8.24 8.54 -4.01
N THR A 7 -9.41 9.06 -4.39
CA THR A 7 -10.13 10.11 -3.63
C THR A 7 -11.62 9.84 -3.47
N ASP A 8 -12.05 8.61 -3.72
CA ASP A 8 -13.45 8.22 -3.51
C ASP A 8 -13.65 7.84 -2.04
N VAL A 9 -13.89 8.85 -1.19
CA VAL A 9 -14.28 8.63 0.20
C VAL A 9 -15.77 8.27 0.21
N PRO A 10 -16.16 7.04 0.62
CA PRO A 10 -17.55 6.67 0.76
C PRO A 10 -18.27 7.67 1.69
N PRO A 11 -19.53 8.04 1.43
CA PRO A 11 -20.23 9.06 2.22
C PRO A 11 -20.40 8.69 3.70
N ASP A 12 -20.21 7.42 4.07
CA ASP A 12 -20.24 6.89 5.44
C ASP A 12 -18.86 6.78 6.11
N ALA A 13 -17.78 7.17 5.45
CA ALA A 13 -16.41 7.12 5.99
C ALA A 13 -15.97 8.48 6.54
N THR A 14 -15.22 8.48 7.65
CA THR A 14 -14.60 9.68 8.20
C THR A 14 -13.54 10.20 7.25
N ALA A 15 -13.84 11.29 6.54
CA ALA A 15 -12.88 11.94 5.65
C ALA A 15 -11.77 12.63 6.45
N HIS A 16 -10.54 12.20 6.26
CA HIS A 16 -9.35 12.84 6.83
C HIS A 16 -8.81 13.86 5.83
N ALA A 17 -9.09 15.15 6.06
CA ALA A 17 -8.67 16.22 5.16
C ALA A 17 -7.26 16.72 5.49
N CYS A 18 -6.43 16.91 4.46
CA CYS A 18 -5.15 17.58 4.63
C CYS A 18 -5.35 19.09 4.84
N GLU A 19 -4.88 19.64 5.96
CA GLU A 19 -5.04 21.07 6.30
C GLU A 19 -4.32 22.02 5.32
N ARG A 20 -3.31 21.54 4.58
CA ARG A 20 -2.50 22.37 3.66
C ARG A 20 -3.10 22.47 2.26
N CYS A 21 -3.62 21.36 1.73
CA CYS A 21 -4.14 21.30 0.36
C CYS A 21 -5.66 21.06 0.29
N GLY A 22 -6.30 20.77 1.41
CA GLY A 22 -7.75 20.54 1.51
C GLY A 22 -8.25 19.22 0.93
N ARG A 23 -7.36 18.31 0.49
CA ARG A 23 -7.79 17.02 -0.09
C ARG A 23 -8.32 16.08 1.00
N PRO A 24 -9.52 15.49 0.81
CA PRO A 24 -10.04 14.45 1.67
C PRO A 24 -9.38 13.11 1.35
N PHE A 25 -9.02 12.36 2.38
CA PHE A 25 -8.50 11.00 2.29
C PHE A 25 -9.39 10.06 3.11
N ALA A 26 -9.48 8.80 2.68
CA ALA A 26 -10.30 7.79 3.34
C ALA A 26 -9.66 7.26 4.65
N ASP A 27 -8.32 7.32 4.76
CA ASP A 27 -7.57 6.87 5.94
C ASP A 27 -6.50 7.90 6.34
N GLU A 28 -6.17 7.92 7.64
CA GLU A 28 -5.05 8.70 8.17
C GLU A 28 -3.70 8.27 7.60
N GLU A 29 -3.54 6.98 7.25
CA GLU A 29 -2.33 6.42 6.64
C GLU A 29 -2.04 7.07 5.29
N TYR A 30 -3.06 7.20 4.43
CA TYR A 30 -2.92 7.88 3.12
C TYR A 30 -2.64 9.37 3.26
N LEU A 31 -3.26 10.03 4.25
CA LEU A 31 -3.00 11.44 4.51
C LEU A 31 -1.57 11.66 5.05
N ALA A 32 -1.05 10.76 5.88
CA ALA A 32 0.36 10.79 6.29
C ALA A 32 1.30 10.58 5.10
N LEU A 33 1.00 9.60 4.23
CA LEU A 33 1.74 9.35 2.99
C LEU A 33 1.79 10.59 2.09
N HIS A 34 0.63 11.22 1.89
CA HIS A 34 0.49 12.43 1.08
C HIS A 34 1.30 13.60 1.65
N ARG A 35 1.25 13.85 2.97
CA ARG A 35 2.06 14.91 3.60
C ARG A 35 3.57 14.68 3.38
N GLY A 36 4.02 13.44 3.48
CA GLY A 36 5.41 13.05 3.20
C GLY A 36 5.86 13.34 1.77
N LEU A 37 4.99 13.09 0.79
CA LEU A 37 5.28 13.21 -0.64
C LEU A 37 5.13 14.63 -1.19
N ASP A 38 4.04 15.33 -0.83
CA ASP A 38 3.68 16.63 -1.41
C ASP A 38 4.07 17.83 -0.51
N HIS A 39 4.31 17.60 0.78
CA HIS A 39 4.69 18.65 1.74
C HIS A 39 5.99 18.34 2.53
N PRO A 40 7.07 17.84 1.91
CA PRO A 40 8.27 17.41 2.62
C PRO A 40 8.96 18.52 3.43
N GLY A 41 8.83 19.77 2.98
CA GLY A 41 9.47 20.95 3.58
C GLY A 41 8.79 21.50 4.83
N ASP A 42 7.55 21.09 5.13
CA ASP A 42 6.76 21.61 6.26
C ASP A 42 6.29 20.50 7.22
N LEU A 43 6.97 19.34 7.19
CA LEU A 43 6.68 18.23 8.08
C LEU A 43 7.25 18.48 9.49
N SER A 44 6.37 18.48 10.48
CA SER A 44 6.76 18.36 11.89
C SER A 44 7.41 17.00 12.17
N ALA A 45 8.12 16.87 13.29
CA ALA A 45 8.74 15.61 13.68
C ALA A 45 7.71 14.48 13.88
N THR A 46 6.52 14.80 14.40
CA THR A 46 5.43 13.85 14.60
C THR A 46 4.80 13.40 13.29
N GLU A 47 4.57 14.33 12.34
CA GLU A 47 4.05 13.98 11.01
C GLU A 47 5.05 13.14 10.22
N ARG A 48 6.35 13.40 10.39
CA ARG A 48 7.42 12.62 9.75
C ARG A 48 7.47 11.19 10.30
N ALA A 49 7.32 11.01 11.61
CA ALA A 49 7.21 9.68 12.21
C ALA A 49 5.96 8.92 11.75
N ALA A 50 4.81 9.62 11.62
CA ALA A 50 3.59 9.03 11.09
C ALA A 50 3.72 8.60 9.61
N PHE A 51 4.46 9.38 8.82
CA PHE A 51 4.79 9.01 7.44
C PHE A 51 5.66 7.76 7.37
N ASP A 52 6.72 7.68 8.19
CA ASP A 52 7.62 6.53 8.18
C ASP A 52 6.90 5.24 8.62
N ASP A 53 6.03 5.31 9.64
CA ASP A 53 5.20 4.19 10.10
C ASP A 53 4.18 3.73 9.03
N ALA A 54 3.52 4.68 8.36
CA ALA A 54 2.63 4.38 7.23
C ALA A 54 3.38 3.68 6.07
N ARG A 55 4.58 4.18 5.74
CA ARG A 55 5.44 3.63 4.69
C ARG A 55 5.90 2.21 5.01
N GLU A 56 6.31 1.96 6.25
CA GLU A 56 6.75 0.64 6.70
C GLU A 56 5.59 -0.38 6.64
N ARG A 57 4.38 0.01 7.07
CA ARG A 57 3.19 -0.85 6.97
C ARG A 57 2.79 -1.18 5.52
N GLU A 58 2.87 -0.23 4.60
CA GLU A 58 2.66 -0.50 3.18
C GLU A 58 3.72 -1.47 2.62
N GLU A 59 4.99 -1.25 2.97
CA GLU A 59 6.10 -2.09 2.53
C GLU A 59 5.96 -3.53 3.03
N GLU A 60 5.57 -3.74 4.30
CA GLU A 60 5.30 -5.07 4.86
C GLU A 60 4.19 -5.81 4.10
N LYS A 61 3.08 -5.12 3.80
CA LYS A 61 1.96 -5.69 3.02
C LYS A 61 2.43 -6.13 1.63
N LEU A 62 3.22 -5.29 0.95
CA LEU A 62 3.78 -5.58 -0.37
C LEU A 62 4.80 -6.73 -0.32
N GLN A 63 5.67 -6.77 0.69
CA GLN A 63 6.66 -7.82 0.86
C GLN A 63 6.00 -9.17 1.10
N ARG A 64 4.96 -9.21 1.94
CA ARG A 64 4.17 -10.42 2.16
C ARG A 64 3.50 -10.92 0.88
N PHE A 65 2.90 -10.02 0.10
CA PHE A 65 2.29 -10.40 -1.18
C PHE A 65 3.33 -11.00 -2.15
N ARG A 66 4.50 -10.36 -2.27
CA ARG A 66 5.61 -10.88 -3.10
C ARG A 66 6.06 -12.27 -2.64
N LEU A 67 6.19 -12.51 -1.34
CA LEU A 67 6.56 -13.81 -0.79
C LEU A 67 5.51 -14.88 -1.09
N LEU A 68 4.22 -14.56 -0.95
CA LEU A 68 3.13 -15.47 -1.29
C LEU A 68 3.12 -15.81 -2.78
N ALA A 69 3.27 -14.81 -3.65
CA ALA A 69 3.33 -15.00 -5.10
C ALA A 69 4.54 -15.85 -5.52
N LEU A 70 5.71 -15.58 -4.95
CA LEU A 70 6.92 -16.39 -5.19
C LEU A 70 6.74 -17.83 -4.71
N GLY A 71 6.20 -18.03 -3.51
CA GLY A 71 5.91 -19.36 -2.97
C GLY A 71 4.94 -20.14 -3.84
N ALA A 72 3.87 -19.49 -4.32
CA ALA A 72 2.92 -20.10 -5.25
C ALA A 72 3.59 -20.52 -6.57
N LEU A 73 4.45 -19.68 -7.15
CA LEU A 73 5.20 -20.01 -8.36
C LEU A 73 6.10 -21.23 -8.15
N VAL A 74 6.83 -21.27 -7.02
CA VAL A 74 7.69 -22.40 -6.66
C VAL A 74 6.86 -23.68 -6.55
N VAL A 75 5.75 -23.67 -5.82
CA VAL A 75 4.86 -24.84 -5.67
C VAL A 75 4.33 -25.32 -7.02
N LEU A 76 3.87 -24.40 -7.88
CA LEU A 76 3.41 -24.74 -9.22
C LEU A 76 4.52 -25.41 -10.03
N TYR A 77 5.71 -24.81 -10.07
CA TYR A 77 6.86 -25.34 -10.79
C TYR A 77 7.22 -26.76 -10.33
N PHE A 78 7.37 -26.96 -9.02
CA PHE A 78 7.65 -28.29 -8.47
C PHE A 78 6.51 -29.28 -8.71
N GLY A 79 5.25 -28.84 -8.65
CA GLY A 79 4.10 -29.67 -8.98
C GLY A 79 4.12 -30.15 -10.44
N PHE A 80 4.47 -29.25 -11.37
CA PHE A 80 4.69 -29.61 -12.78
C PHE A 80 5.86 -30.59 -12.94
N LEU A 81 6.99 -30.35 -12.28
CA LEU A 81 8.14 -31.25 -12.32
C LEU A 81 7.81 -32.65 -11.79
N MET A 82 7.09 -32.74 -10.67
CA MET A 82 6.64 -34.01 -10.10
C MET A 82 5.70 -34.73 -11.05
N THR A 83 4.74 -34.02 -11.67
CA THR A 83 3.83 -34.61 -12.66
C THR A 83 4.61 -35.14 -13.87
N TYR A 84 5.55 -34.36 -14.40
CA TYR A 84 6.41 -34.78 -15.50
C TYR A 84 7.22 -36.05 -15.14
N ALA A 85 7.80 -36.08 -13.93
CA ALA A 85 8.60 -37.21 -13.46
C ALA A 85 7.78 -38.49 -13.20
N VAL A 86 6.49 -38.37 -12.86
CA VAL A 86 5.58 -39.51 -12.69
C VAL A 86 5.06 -40.04 -14.03
N VAL A 87 4.87 -39.14 -15.01
CA VAL A 87 4.34 -39.49 -16.34
C VAL A 87 5.41 -40.05 -17.27
N THR A 88 6.68 -39.66 -17.08
CA THR A 88 7.83 -40.12 -17.88
C THR A 88 8.47 -41.36 -17.28
#